data_AF-A0A955I8U9-F1
#
_entry.id   AF-A0A955I8U9-F1
#
_cell.length_a   1.000
_cell.length_b   1.000
_cell.length_c   1.000
_cell.angle_alpha   90.00
_cell.angle_beta   90.00
_cell.angle_gamma   90.00
#
_symmetry.space_group_name_H-M   'P 1'
#
loop_
_entity.id
_entity.type
_entity.pdbx_description
1 polymer ?
#
loop_
_entity_poly.entity_id
_entity_poly.type
_entity_poly.pdbx_seq_one_letter_code
_entity_poly.pdbx_strand_id
1 'polypeptide(L)'
;MKKQVLASLLMSPLFLLLFSAGVHAQTDPSFLPEQILSLFNLLGPDGSGTASFIVSRVRVGLFIALGVIIVVAVIYALLASFKYIQSQGDPGKIEEAQKAIKAIFMGIAAMMIAIVGVILVFVFFGTSPVEPNLYQTCLSAPNSVGCDSCRAEGINGGDCRTCEGLYSEVARGGTLDPGEQIQLDNLCK
;
A
#
# COMPACT_ATOMS: atom_id res chain seq x y z
N MET A 1 16.47 38.99 -0.82
CA MET A 1 16.93 37.65 -0.37
C MET A 1 15.83 36.59 -0.26
N LYS A 2 14.61 36.86 0.25
CA LYS A 2 13.52 35.86 0.36
C LYS A 2 13.11 35.13 -0.94
N LYS A 3 13.19 35.80 -2.11
CA LYS A 3 12.82 35.20 -3.41
C LYS A 3 13.81 34.14 -3.91
N GLN A 4 15.10 34.27 -3.59
CA GLN A 4 16.10 33.28 -4.03
C GLN A 4 16.07 31.99 -3.20
N VAL A 5 15.75 32.09 -1.91
CA VAL A 5 15.58 30.90 -1.04
C VAL A 5 14.34 30.09 -1.46
N LEU A 6 13.26 30.77 -1.88
CA LEU A 6 12.04 30.10 -2.34
C LEU A 6 12.24 29.36 -3.69
N ALA A 7 13.03 29.94 -4.60
CA ALA A 7 13.33 29.33 -5.90
C ALA A 7 14.24 28.10 -5.78
N SER A 8 15.23 28.15 -4.86
CA SER A 8 16.13 27.02 -4.63
C SER A 8 15.44 25.82 -3.95
N LEU A 9 14.45 26.07 -3.08
CA LEU A 9 13.66 25.02 -2.44
C LEU A 9 12.70 24.30 -3.40
N LEU A 10 12.23 24.97 -4.45
CA LEU A 10 11.35 24.38 -5.47
C LEU A 10 12.10 23.59 -6.55
N MET A 11 13.37 23.89 -6.82
CA MET A 11 14.17 23.15 -7.81
C MET A 11 14.80 21.86 -7.27
N SER A 12 15.06 21.76 -5.97
CA SER A 12 15.63 20.54 -5.36
C SER A 12 14.75 19.28 -5.52
N PRO A 13 13.42 19.31 -5.32
CA PRO A 13 12.58 18.13 -5.55
C PRO A 13 12.44 17.76 -7.04
N LEU A 14 12.54 18.75 -7.94
CA LEU A 14 12.45 18.50 -9.39
C LEU A 14 13.71 17.81 -9.93
N PHE A 15 14.87 18.07 -9.33
CA PHE A 15 16.13 17.41 -9.68
C PHE A 15 16.19 15.97 -9.12
N LEU A 16 15.57 15.70 -7.97
CA LEU A 16 15.39 14.35 -7.42
C LEU A 16 14.42 13.48 -8.25
N LEU A 17 13.43 14.09 -8.92
CA LEU A 17 12.52 13.37 -9.83
C LEU A 17 13.19 12.93 -11.14
N LEU A 18 14.27 13.60 -11.57
CA LEU A 18 15.03 13.25 -12.76
C LEU A 18 16.07 12.14 -12.51
N PHE A 19 16.38 11.84 -11.25
CA PHE A 19 17.25 10.74 -10.82
C PHE A 19 16.44 9.45 -10.53
N SER A 20 15.55 9.07 -11.44
CA SER A 20 14.90 7.74 -11.40
C SER A 20 15.80 6.68 -12.07
N ALA A 21 17.04 6.57 -11.59
CA ALA A 21 17.83 5.37 -11.81
C ALA A 21 17.28 4.28 -10.88
N GLY A 22 16.45 3.39 -11.43
CA GLY A 22 16.11 2.08 -10.85
C GLY A 22 15.89 2.06 -9.33
N VAL A 23 14.81 2.68 -8.85
CA VAL A 23 14.34 2.41 -7.48
C VAL A 23 13.74 1.01 -7.48
N HIS A 24 14.57 0.00 -7.24
CA HIS A 24 14.10 -1.27 -6.73
C HIS A 24 13.68 -1.02 -5.28
N ALA A 25 12.37 -0.87 -5.05
CA ALA A 25 11.82 -0.82 -3.71
C ALA A 25 12.08 -2.18 -3.05
N GLN A 26 13.15 -2.27 -2.25
CA GLN A 26 13.26 -3.32 -1.23
C GLN A 26 12.20 -2.98 -0.18
N THR A 27 11.03 -3.61 -0.31
CA THR A 27 9.98 -3.59 0.70
C THR A 27 10.44 -4.49 1.84
N ASP A 28 11.28 -3.97 2.75
CA ASP A 28 11.42 -4.59 4.06
C ASP A 28 10.13 -4.32 4.85
N PRO A 29 9.31 -5.36 5.12
CA PRO A 29 7.93 -5.21 5.60
C PRO A 29 7.81 -4.83 7.09
N SER A 30 8.92 -4.55 7.77
CA SER A 30 8.99 -4.45 9.23
C SER A 30 8.50 -3.12 9.83
N PHE A 31 8.18 -2.13 8.99
CA PHE A 31 7.85 -0.77 9.45
C PHE A 31 6.38 -0.36 9.30
N LEU A 32 5.56 -1.16 8.63
CA LEU A 32 4.13 -0.88 8.45
C LEU A 32 3.30 -1.88 9.28
N PRO A 33 2.24 -1.42 9.96
CA PRO A 33 1.33 -2.33 10.64
C PRO A 33 0.72 -3.32 9.64
N GLU A 34 0.57 -4.58 10.06
CA GLU A 34 0.14 -5.73 9.26
C GLU A 34 -1.10 -5.44 8.39
N GLN A 35 -2.01 -4.57 8.85
CA GLN A 35 -3.25 -4.21 8.15
C GLN A 35 -3.05 -3.30 6.93
N ILE A 36 -1.97 -2.54 6.85
CA ILE A 36 -1.64 -1.75 5.66
C ILE A 36 -0.94 -2.66 4.63
N LEU A 37 -0.11 -3.58 5.13
CA LEU A 37 0.61 -4.55 4.32
C LEU A 37 -0.33 -5.54 3.64
N SER A 38 -1.40 -5.93 4.33
CA SER A 38 -2.49 -6.79 3.83
C SER A 38 -3.21 -6.15 2.63
N LEU A 39 -3.50 -4.84 2.71
CA LEU A 39 -4.14 -4.04 1.66
C LEU A 39 -3.22 -3.86 0.44
N PHE A 40 -1.91 -3.76 0.67
CA PHE A 40 -0.90 -3.75 -0.39
C PHE A 40 -0.49 -5.15 -0.88
N ASN A 41 -0.82 -6.24 -0.19
CA ASN A 41 -0.67 -7.60 -0.71
C ASN A 41 -1.91 -8.04 -1.49
N LEU A 42 -3.09 -7.47 -1.21
CA LEU A 42 -4.35 -7.79 -1.89
C LEU A 42 -4.37 -7.40 -3.40
N LEU A 43 -3.41 -6.62 -3.88
CA LEU A 43 -3.18 -6.43 -5.32
C LEU A 43 -1.90 -7.08 -5.89
N GLY A 44 -1.27 -8.00 -5.12
CA GLY A 44 -0.32 -9.02 -5.57
C GLY A 44 1.06 -8.56 -6.10
N PRO A 45 2.16 -9.29 -5.79
CA PRO A 45 3.41 -9.26 -6.57
C PRO A 45 3.30 -10.07 -7.87
N ASP A 46 2.42 -11.08 -7.92
CA ASP A 46 2.20 -11.98 -9.06
C ASP A 46 0.78 -11.84 -9.64
N GLY A 47 0.34 -10.60 -9.89
CA GLY A 47 -0.90 -10.36 -10.63
C GLY A 47 -0.82 -11.06 -12.00
N SER A 48 -1.59 -12.12 -12.17
CA SER A 48 -1.57 -12.90 -13.40
C SER A 48 -2.57 -12.31 -14.41
N GLY A 49 -2.09 -11.99 -15.61
CA GLY A 49 -2.86 -11.32 -16.69
C GLY A 49 -2.65 -9.80 -16.82
N THR A 50 -3.13 -9.21 -17.93
CA THR A 50 -2.94 -7.79 -18.31
C THR A 50 -3.42 -6.76 -17.28
N ALA A 51 -4.24 -7.17 -16.31
CA ALA A 51 -4.63 -6.36 -15.15
C ALA A 51 -3.44 -5.99 -14.25
N SER A 52 -2.38 -6.80 -14.21
CA SER A 52 -1.20 -6.57 -13.36
C SER A 52 -0.35 -5.40 -13.82
N PHE A 53 -0.31 -5.10 -15.11
CA PHE A 53 0.39 -3.91 -15.61
C PHE A 53 -0.33 -2.63 -15.19
N ILE A 54 -1.66 -2.61 -15.20
CA ILE A 54 -2.44 -1.42 -14.81
C ILE A 54 -2.39 -1.24 -13.30
N VAL A 55 -2.65 -2.32 -12.56
CA VAL A 55 -2.69 -2.29 -11.10
C VAL A 55 -1.31 -1.99 -10.51
N SER A 56 -0.23 -2.52 -11.08
CA SER A 56 1.14 -2.23 -10.64
C SER A 56 1.54 -0.77 -10.89
N ARG A 57 1.19 -0.20 -12.06
CA ARG A 57 1.51 1.21 -12.36
C ARG A 57 0.71 2.19 -11.50
N VAL A 58 -0.58 1.90 -11.28
CA VAL A 58 -1.44 2.72 -10.40
C VAL A 58 -0.94 2.63 -8.96
N ARG A 59 -0.58 1.44 -8.47
CA ARG A 59 -0.02 1.24 -7.13
C ARG A 59 1.30 2.01 -6.95
N VAL A 60 2.24 1.85 -7.87
CA VAL A 60 3.53 2.57 -7.81
C VAL A 60 3.30 4.08 -7.88
N GLY A 61 2.41 4.54 -8.77
CA GLY A 61 2.03 5.94 -8.85
C GLY A 61 1.42 6.48 -7.54
N LEU A 62 0.53 5.71 -6.92
CA LEU A 62 -0.08 6.04 -5.63
C LEU A 62 0.98 6.14 -4.54
N PHE A 63 1.89 5.17 -4.42
CA PHE A 63 2.98 5.19 -3.44
C PHE A 63 3.91 6.39 -3.61
N ILE A 64 4.31 6.70 -4.85
CA ILE A 64 5.13 7.86 -5.15
C ILE A 64 4.39 9.14 -4.77
N ALA A 65 3.11 9.27 -5.14
CA ALA A 65 2.30 10.44 -4.79
C ALA A 65 2.17 10.61 -3.27
N LEU A 66 1.88 9.54 -2.54
CA LEU A 66 1.74 9.53 -1.08
C LEU A 66 3.08 9.88 -0.41
N GLY A 67 4.18 9.31 -0.90
CA GLY A 67 5.54 9.64 -0.45
C GLY A 67 5.89 11.11 -0.65
N VAL A 68 5.61 11.69 -1.82
CA VAL A 68 5.82 13.12 -2.10
C VAL A 68 5.00 14.00 -1.16
N ILE A 69 3.73 13.67 -0.92
CA ILE A 69 2.87 14.41 0.02
C ILE A 69 3.45 14.38 1.43
N ILE A 70 3.94 13.23 1.90
CA ILE A 70 4.57 13.09 3.22
C ILE A 70 5.83 13.96 3.32
N VAL A 71 6.71 13.91 2.31
CA VAL A 71 7.93 14.72 2.28
C VAL A 71 7.62 16.22 2.32
N VAL A 72 6.66 16.67 1.51
CA VAL A 72 6.21 18.07 1.50
C VAL A 72 5.63 18.46 2.88
N ALA A 73 4.82 17.61 3.50
CA ALA A 73 4.25 17.86 4.82
C ALA A 73 5.33 18.03 5.89
N VAL A 74 6.36 17.18 5.89
CA VAL A 74 7.49 17.26 6.83
C VAL A 74 8.28 18.57 6.64
N ILE A 75 8.55 18.97 5.40
CA ILE A 75 9.24 20.24 5.11
C ILE A 75 8.43 21.43 5.63
N TYR A 76 7.12 21.46 5.39
CA TYR A 76 6.25 22.53 5.89
C TYR A 76 6.20 22.56 7.42
N ALA A 77 6.17 21.40 8.07
CA ALA A 77 6.20 21.30 9.53
C ALA A 77 7.50 21.90 10.10
N LEU A 78 8.66 21.57 9.53
CA LEU A 78 9.95 22.12 9.95
C LEU A 78 10.02 23.65 9.76
N LEU A 79 9.54 24.17 8.63
CA LEU A 79 9.49 25.61 8.37
C LEU A 79 8.59 26.34 9.39
N ALA A 80 7.45 25.74 9.74
CA ALA A 80 6.55 26.28 10.77
C ALA A 80 7.21 26.28 12.16
N SER A 81 7.91 25.19 12.53
CA SER A 81 8.65 25.09 13.79
C SER A 81 9.75 26.14 13.90
N PHE A 82 10.52 26.38 12.83
CA PHE A 82 11.53 27.44 12.84
C PHE A 82 10.92 28.84 12.99
N LYS A 83 9.80 29.11 12.31
CA LYS A 83 9.07 30.38 12.43
C LYS A 83 8.54 30.59 13.86
N TYR A 84 8.09 29.53 14.52
CA TYR A 84 7.67 29.58 15.92
C TYR A 84 8.82 30.00 16.84
N ILE A 85 9.99 29.37 16.72
CA ILE A 85 11.17 29.70 17.55
C ILE A 85 11.66 31.13 17.28
N GLN A 86 11.65 31.59 16.03
CA GLN A 86 12.06 32.95 15.68
C GLN A 86 11.08 34.05 16.09
N SER A 87 9.87 33.70 16.58
CA SER A 87 8.86 34.72 16.90
C SER A 87 9.21 35.56 18.14
N GLN A 88 10.21 35.17 18.94
CA GLN A 88 10.76 35.95 20.07
C GLN A 88 9.73 36.55 21.04
N GLY A 89 8.50 36.03 21.10
CA GLY A 89 7.44 36.58 21.96
C GLY A 89 6.52 37.62 21.31
N ASP A 90 6.65 37.94 20.02
CA ASP A 90 5.69 38.82 19.33
C ASP A 90 4.32 38.11 19.21
N PRO A 91 3.27 38.62 19.89
CA PRO A 91 1.97 37.95 19.98
C PRO A 91 1.32 37.73 18.60
N GLY A 92 1.55 38.63 17.64
CA GLY A 92 0.96 38.50 16.30
C GLY A 92 1.55 37.35 15.49
N LYS A 93 2.83 37.02 15.71
CA LYS A 93 3.50 35.88 15.05
C LYS A 93 3.21 34.55 15.74
N ILE A 94 3.01 34.60 17.06
CA ILE A 94 2.62 33.42 17.84
C ILE A 94 1.22 32.93 17.47
N GLU A 95 0.26 33.83 17.26
CA GLU A 95 -1.09 33.45 16.86
C GLU A 95 -1.13 32.77 15.47
N GLU A 96 -0.35 33.29 14.51
CA GLU A 96 -0.21 32.69 13.17
C GLU A 96 0.38 31.28 13.25
N ALA A 97 1.43 31.09 14.06
CA ALA A 97 2.07 29.79 14.26
C ALA A 97 1.16 28.80 15.02
N GLN A 98 0.42 29.25 16.03
CA GLN A 98 -0.54 28.42 16.75
C GLN A 98 -1.67 27.94 15.85
N LYS A 99 -2.17 28.77 14.94
CA LYS A 99 -3.20 28.36 13.99
C LYS A 99 -2.71 27.24 13.07
N ALA A 100 -1.47 27.32 12.60
CA ALA A 100 -0.86 26.27 11.79
C ALA A 100 -0.67 24.97 12.59
N ILE A 101 -0.16 25.06 13.82
CA ILE A 101 0.01 23.90 14.70
C ILE A 101 -1.35 23.24 15.02
N LYS A 102 -2.38 24.03 15.32
CA LYS A 102 -3.74 23.52 15.58
C LYS A 102 -4.32 22.80 14.37
N ALA A 103 -4.08 23.29 13.17
CA ALA A 103 -4.51 22.62 11.94
C ALA A 103 -3.84 21.25 11.77
N ILE A 104 -2.55 21.13 12.06
CA ILE A 104 -1.82 19.85 12.01
C ILE A 104 -2.42 18.85 13.00
N PHE A 105 -2.64 19.27 14.25
CA PHE A 105 -3.23 18.39 15.27
C PHE A 105 -4.67 17.97 14.92
N MET A 106 -5.48 18.86 14.34
CA MET A 106 -6.81 18.49 13.86
C MET A 106 -6.75 17.46 12.72
N GLY A 107 -5.77 17.56 11.82
CA GLY A 107 -5.56 16.58 10.77
C GLY A 107 -5.20 15.19 11.31
N ILE A 108 -4.29 15.13 12.28
CA ILE A 108 -3.90 13.86 12.94
C ILE A 108 -5.08 13.26 13.70
N ALA A 109 -5.82 14.08 14.45
CA ALA A 109 -7.01 13.64 15.17
C ALA A 109 -8.08 13.10 14.21
N ALA A 110 -8.33 13.77 13.08
CA ALA A 110 -9.25 13.31 12.05
C ALA A 110 -8.81 11.96 11.45
N MET A 111 -7.51 11.77 11.19
CA MET A 111 -6.97 10.48 10.74
C MET A 111 -7.22 9.36 11.76
N MET A 112 -6.96 9.60 13.04
CA MET A 112 -7.21 8.63 14.11
C MET A 112 -8.69 8.23 14.17
N ILE A 113 -9.59 9.21 14.09
CA ILE A 113 -11.04 8.95 14.07
C ILE A 113 -11.44 8.15 12.84
N ALA A 114 -10.86 8.43 11.67
CA ALA A 114 -11.15 7.69 10.46
C ALA A 114 -10.75 6.21 10.58
N ILE A 115 -9.54 5.91 11.10
CA ILE A 115 -9.06 4.53 11.30
C ILE A 115 -9.99 3.78 12.26
N VAL A 116 -10.32 4.40 13.40
CA VAL A 116 -11.24 3.81 14.39
C VAL A 116 -12.63 3.60 13.78
N GLY A 117 -13.13 4.56 13.00
CA GLY A 117 -14.41 4.46 12.31
C GLY A 117 -14.49 3.28 11.35
N VAL A 118 -13.44 3.06 10.55
CA VAL A 118 -13.34 1.91 9.63
C VAL A 118 -13.35 0.59 10.41
N ILE A 119 -12.61 0.49 11.51
CA ILE A 119 -12.59 -0.71 12.37
C ILE A 119 -13.98 -0.98 12.96
N LEU A 120 -14.67 0.04 13.47
CA LEU A 120 -16.01 -0.10 14.03
C LEU A 120 -17.01 -0.61 13.01
N VAL A 121 -16.96 -0.13 11.76
CA VAL A 121 -17.80 -0.62 10.67
C VAL A 121 -17.56 -2.13 10.47
N PHE A 122 -16.32 -2.59 10.37
CA PHE A 122 -16.06 -4.03 10.22
C PHE A 122 -16.61 -4.88 11.38
N VAL A 123 -16.49 -4.38 12.61
CA VAL A 123 -17.03 -5.07 13.81
C VAL A 123 -18.56 -5.15 13.79
N PHE A 124 -19.24 -4.06 13.42
CA PHE A 124 -20.72 -4.02 13.43
C PHE A 124 -21.35 -4.75 12.25
N PHE A 125 -20.73 -4.72 11.08
CA PHE A 125 -21.26 -5.39 9.89
C PHE A 125 -20.85 -6.87 9.81
N GLY A 126 -20.04 -7.37 10.74
CA GLY A 126 -19.65 -8.79 10.80
C GLY A 126 -18.89 -9.27 9.57
N THR A 127 -18.40 -8.35 8.74
CA THR A 127 -17.58 -8.67 7.57
C THR A 127 -16.17 -8.89 8.09
N SER A 128 -15.72 -10.15 8.07
CA SER A 128 -14.31 -10.46 8.30
C SER A 128 -13.46 -9.60 7.36
N PRO A 129 -12.38 -8.98 7.85
CA PRO A 129 -11.45 -8.26 6.98
C PRO A 129 -11.07 -9.22 5.86
N VAL A 130 -11.28 -8.81 4.61
CA VAL A 130 -10.96 -9.60 3.41
C VAL A 130 -9.58 -10.19 3.63
N GLU A 131 -9.49 -11.51 3.73
CA GLU A 131 -8.23 -12.19 3.97
C GLU A 131 -7.26 -11.74 2.86
N PRO A 132 -6.12 -11.11 3.22
CA PRO A 132 -5.24 -10.50 2.22
C PRO A 132 -4.57 -11.49 1.30
N ASN A 133 -4.70 -12.77 1.61
CA ASN A 133 -4.23 -13.88 0.80
C ASN A 133 -5.41 -14.38 -0.02
N LEU A 134 -5.85 -13.55 -0.97
CA LEU A 134 -6.86 -13.96 -1.93
C LEU A 134 -6.18 -14.88 -2.94
N TYR A 135 -6.04 -16.15 -2.56
CA TYR A 135 -5.42 -17.20 -3.38
C TYR A 135 -6.13 -17.26 -4.74
N GLN A 136 -5.37 -17.27 -5.83
CA GLN A 136 -5.91 -17.30 -7.18
C GLN A 136 -6.79 -18.54 -7.42
N THR A 137 -6.50 -19.63 -6.73
CA THR A 137 -7.27 -20.88 -6.65
C THR A 137 -8.67 -20.61 -6.14
N CYS A 138 -8.83 -19.88 -5.04
CA CYS A 138 -10.14 -19.55 -4.47
C CYS A 138 -10.93 -18.55 -5.31
N LEU A 139 -10.26 -17.70 -6.09
CA LEU A 139 -10.92 -16.79 -7.04
C LEU A 139 -11.44 -17.51 -8.27
N SER A 140 -10.69 -18.49 -8.77
CA SER A 140 -11.01 -19.22 -9.99
C SER A 140 -12.01 -20.34 -9.74
N ALA A 141 -11.88 -21.02 -8.59
CA ALA A 141 -12.72 -22.14 -8.18
C ALA A 141 -12.98 -22.11 -6.66
N PRO A 142 -14.00 -21.37 -6.20
CA PRO A 142 -14.26 -21.15 -4.77
C PRO A 142 -14.72 -22.38 -3.99
N ASN A 143 -15.11 -23.45 -4.70
CA ASN A 143 -15.59 -24.72 -4.12
C ASN A 143 -14.62 -25.90 -4.40
N SER A 144 -13.38 -25.60 -4.82
CA SER A 144 -12.36 -26.61 -5.08
C SER A 144 -11.69 -27.07 -3.80
N VAL A 145 -11.19 -28.30 -3.79
CA VAL A 145 -10.41 -28.86 -2.66
C VAL A 145 -9.16 -28.02 -2.39
N GLY A 146 -8.55 -27.49 -3.46
CA GLY A 146 -7.43 -26.55 -3.37
C GLY A 146 -7.79 -25.27 -2.60
N CYS A 147 -8.99 -24.70 -2.83
CA CYS A 147 -9.42 -23.51 -2.09
C CYS A 147 -9.69 -23.82 -0.61
N ASP A 148 -10.29 -24.96 -0.30
CA ASP A 148 -10.51 -25.38 1.09
C ASP A 148 -9.19 -25.60 1.82
N SER A 149 -8.19 -26.21 1.15
CA SER A 149 -6.82 -26.32 1.67
C SER A 149 -6.18 -24.95 1.89
N CYS A 150 -6.35 -24.00 0.97
CA CYS A 150 -5.85 -22.63 1.11
C CYS A 150 -6.49 -21.89 2.31
N ARG A 151 -7.78 -22.13 2.59
CA ARG A 151 -8.47 -21.54 3.75
C ARG A 151 -8.05 -22.18 5.07
N ALA A 152 -7.83 -23.49 5.07
CA ALA A 152 -7.52 -24.24 6.29
C ALA A 152 -6.05 -24.10 6.72
N GLU A 153 -5.12 -24.19 5.76
CA GLU A 153 -3.68 -24.31 6.02
C GLU A 153 -2.86 -23.13 5.44
N GLY A 154 -3.50 -22.26 4.67
CA GLY A 154 -2.82 -21.19 3.94
C GLY A 154 -1.92 -21.74 2.84
N ILE A 155 -0.87 -20.98 2.50
CA ILE A 155 0.12 -21.37 1.49
C ILE A 155 0.95 -22.61 1.86
N ASN A 156 0.87 -23.06 3.11
CA ASN A 156 1.53 -24.27 3.57
C ASN A 156 0.75 -25.54 3.20
N GLY A 157 -0.52 -25.39 2.80
CA GLY A 157 -1.32 -26.50 2.30
C GLY A 157 -0.75 -27.04 0.99
N GLY A 158 -0.46 -28.35 0.94
CA GLY A 158 0.11 -29.00 -0.24
C GLY A 158 -0.75 -28.80 -1.49
N ASP A 159 -2.06 -28.93 -1.34
CA ASP A 159 -3.03 -28.78 -2.42
C ASP A 159 -3.16 -27.31 -2.84
N CYS A 160 -3.19 -26.39 -1.86
CA CYS A 160 -3.20 -24.95 -2.12
C CYS A 160 -1.99 -24.53 -2.97
N ARG A 161 -0.78 -24.93 -2.56
CA ARG A 161 0.45 -24.59 -3.26
C ARG A 161 0.51 -25.20 -4.66
N THR A 162 -0.01 -26.41 -4.82
CA THR A 162 -0.09 -27.08 -6.12
C THR A 162 -1.04 -26.33 -7.06
N CYS A 163 -2.23 -25.99 -6.59
CA CYS A 163 -3.20 -25.25 -7.39
C CYS A 163 -2.73 -23.84 -7.75
N GLU A 164 -2.14 -23.09 -6.80
CA GLU A 164 -1.54 -21.79 -7.09
C GLU A 164 -0.44 -21.89 -8.15
N GLY A 165 0.41 -22.93 -8.05
CA GLY A 165 1.45 -23.21 -9.04
C GLY A 165 0.87 -23.42 -10.43
N LEU A 166 -0.09 -24.34 -10.57
CA LEU A 166 -0.73 -24.66 -11.85
C LEU A 166 -1.46 -23.45 -12.45
N TYR A 167 -2.20 -22.69 -11.64
CA TYR A 167 -2.86 -21.46 -12.10
C TYR A 167 -1.85 -20.39 -12.54
N SER A 168 -0.70 -20.30 -11.88
CA SER A 168 0.37 -19.37 -12.27
C SER A 168 1.01 -19.74 -13.61
N GLU A 169 1.19 -21.03 -13.89
CA GLU A 169 1.76 -21.50 -15.16
C GLU A 169 0.80 -21.28 -16.33
N VAL A 170 -0.48 -21.63 -16.15
CA VAL A 170 -1.53 -21.38 -17.13
C VAL A 170 -1.64 -19.88 -17.44
N ALA A 171 -1.58 -19.03 -16.42
CA ALA A 171 -1.67 -17.58 -16.60
C ALA A 171 -0.44 -16.96 -17.29
N ARG A 172 0.71 -17.63 -17.28
CA ARG A 172 1.90 -17.26 -18.07
C ARG A 172 1.84 -17.78 -19.51
N GLY A 173 0.77 -18.49 -19.89
CA GLY A 173 0.62 -19.13 -21.19
C GLY A 173 1.43 -20.43 -21.34
N GLY A 174 1.82 -21.05 -20.22
CA GLY A 174 2.42 -22.38 -20.23
C GLY A 174 1.41 -23.45 -20.61
N THR A 175 1.90 -24.54 -21.20
CA THR A 175 1.12 -25.76 -21.41
C THR A 175 1.38 -26.71 -20.25
N LEU A 176 0.32 -27.17 -19.59
CA LEU A 176 0.43 -28.16 -18.51
C LEU A 176 0.74 -29.53 -19.10
N ASP A 177 1.59 -30.29 -18.41
CA ASP A 177 1.79 -31.70 -18.76
C ASP A 177 0.48 -32.48 -18.53
N PRO A 178 0.25 -33.62 -19.23
CA PRO A 178 -0.97 -34.40 -19.08
C PRO A 178 -1.29 -34.81 -17.63
N GLY A 179 -0.26 -35.04 -16.80
CA GLY A 179 -0.43 -35.34 -15.38
C GLY A 179 -0.89 -34.14 -14.56
N GLU A 180 -0.38 -32.95 -14.88
CA GLU A 180 -0.73 -31.68 -14.22
C GLU A 180 -2.13 -31.21 -14.62
N GLN A 181 -2.53 -31.45 -15.86
CA GLN A 181 -3.89 -31.19 -16.33
C GLN A 181 -4.92 -31.98 -15.51
N ILE A 182 -4.63 -33.26 -15.22
CA ILE A 182 -5.48 -34.12 -14.39
C ILE A 182 -5.55 -33.60 -12.95
N GLN A 183 -4.43 -33.11 -12.40
CA GLN A 183 -4.42 -32.52 -11.06
C GLN A 183 -5.23 -31.22 -11.01
N LEU A 184 -5.10 -30.36 -12.03
CA LEU A 184 -5.90 -29.13 -12.12
C LEU A 184 -7.40 -29.43 -12.14
N ASP A 185 -7.83 -30.41 -12.92
CA ASP A 185 -9.25 -30.76 -13.06
C ASP A 185 -9.84 -31.45 -11.82
N ASN A 186 -9.04 -32.17 -11.03
CA ASN A 186 -9.54 -32.90 -9.85
C ASN A 186 -9.40 -32.13 -8.54
N LEU A 187 -8.33 -31.33 -8.37
CA LEU A 187 -8.07 -30.60 -7.12
C LEU A 187 -8.48 -29.12 -7.19
N CYS A 188 -8.32 -28.49 -8.35
CA CYS A 188 -8.29 -27.03 -8.47
C CYS A 188 -9.50 -26.44 -9.20
N LYS A 189 -10.41 -27.27 -9.72
CA LYS A 189 -11.70 -26.88 -10.31
C LYS A 189 -12.85 -27.43 -9.49
#